data_AF-A0A326TY81-F1
#
_entry.id   AF-A0A326TY81-F1
#
_cell.length_a   1.000
_cell.length_b   1.000
_cell.length_c   1.000
_cell.angle_alpha   90.00
_cell.angle_beta   90.00
_cell.angle_gamma   90.00
#
_symmetry.space_group_name_H-M   'P 1'
#
loop_
_entity.id
_entity.type
_entity.pdbx_description
1 polymer ?
#
loop_
_entity_poly.entity_id
_entity_poly.type
_entity_poly.pdbx_seq_one_letter_code
_entity_poly.pdbx_strand_id
1 'polypeptide(L)'
;MTVQADTLLIDGHNLLFRYFQGMPRTLISPDGTLFHGAYGAIAGILSHIKQFQPRNVIVCFDTPYRTQRSLLLETYKANRPQFAPDDPENPFTQLPFLQKALQLLNIYTIEMPGVEADDLIGSYAQLARTRNQRVMIISTDRDLMQLVDPTTHIYVRRGKKELFYTPELVAETFGVTPAQFIDFKALVGDTSDNIRGVPGIGPKTAASLLQTFGTLETLYANLAQVKPRLAAKLREHEELVILNKQIVTIDCQVAVESSWIEQPQTIVPLSARDIFAQLGFFSRMGRDPGDIPVSAD
;
A
#
# COMPACT_ATOMS: atom_id res chain seq x y z
N MET A 1 -19.58 -6.00 14.96
CA MET A 1 -18.44 -5.75 15.86
C MET A 1 -17.51 -4.80 15.12
N THR A 2 -17.17 -3.65 15.69
CA THR A 2 -16.22 -2.71 15.09
C THR A 2 -14.84 -3.34 15.18
N VAL A 3 -14.18 -3.56 14.03
CA VAL A 3 -12.78 -4.01 14.01
C VAL A 3 -11.97 -2.84 14.57
N GLN A 4 -11.30 -3.04 15.70
CA GLN A 4 -10.39 -2.04 16.28
C GLN A 4 -8.95 -2.36 15.91
N ALA A 5 -8.16 -1.32 15.70
CA ALA A 5 -6.71 -1.42 15.52
C ALA A 5 -6.01 -0.56 16.57
N ASP A 6 -4.82 -0.96 17.01
CA ASP A 6 -3.99 -0.13 17.89
C ASP A 6 -3.17 0.87 17.05
N THR A 7 -2.70 0.42 15.89
CA THR A 7 -1.93 1.23 14.93
C THR A 7 -2.54 1.13 13.53
N LEU A 8 -2.68 2.29 12.87
CA LEU A 8 -3.09 2.42 11.49
C LEU A 8 -1.88 2.83 10.63
N LEU A 9 -1.51 1.99 9.66
CA LEU A 9 -0.46 2.28 8.70
C LEU A 9 -1.08 2.58 7.34
N ILE A 10 -0.72 3.69 6.72
CA ILE A 10 -1.37 4.17 5.50
C ILE A 10 -0.32 4.37 4.41
N ASP A 11 -0.57 3.79 3.25
CA ASP A 11 0.18 4.09 2.02
C ASP A 11 -0.34 5.39 1.41
N GLY A 12 0.42 6.48 1.59
CA GLY A 12 0.00 7.81 1.21
C GLY A 12 -0.10 8.03 -0.30
N HIS A 13 0.80 7.41 -1.08
CA HIS A 13 0.78 7.54 -2.54
C HIS A 13 -0.36 6.73 -3.15
N ASN A 14 -0.56 5.49 -2.69
CA ASN A 14 -1.69 4.67 -3.12
C ASN A 14 -3.01 5.34 -2.80
N LEU A 15 -3.18 5.82 -1.56
CA LEU A 15 -4.42 6.48 -1.13
C LEU A 15 -4.71 7.74 -1.95
N LEU A 16 -3.71 8.61 -2.15
CA LEU A 16 -3.87 9.83 -2.94
C LEU A 16 -4.25 9.51 -4.39
N PHE A 17 -3.56 8.56 -5.03
CA PHE A 17 -3.85 8.14 -6.39
C PHE A 17 -5.31 7.68 -6.52
N ARG A 18 -5.79 6.86 -5.57
CA ARG A 18 -7.17 6.35 -5.58
C ARG A 18 -8.20 7.46 -5.44
N TYR A 19 -8.01 8.37 -4.48
CA TYR A 19 -8.94 9.47 -4.28
C TYR A 19 -8.92 10.48 -5.42
N PHE A 20 -7.77 10.73 -6.02
CA PHE A 20 -7.67 11.58 -7.21
C PHE A 20 -8.47 11.01 -8.39
N GLN A 21 -8.38 9.69 -8.63
CA GLN A 21 -9.12 9.04 -9.71
C GLN A 21 -10.62 8.89 -9.42
N GLY A 22 -10.99 8.68 -8.16
CA GLY A 22 -12.38 8.39 -7.77
C GLY A 22 -13.23 9.62 -7.41
N MET A 23 -12.61 10.74 -7.03
CA MET A 23 -13.33 11.94 -6.60
C MET A 23 -13.70 12.83 -7.79
N PRO A 24 -14.90 13.45 -7.77
CA PRO A 24 -15.24 14.47 -8.76
C PRO A 24 -14.26 15.65 -8.72
N ARG A 25 -13.84 16.12 -9.90
CA ARG A 25 -12.94 17.28 -10.08
C ARG A 25 -13.67 18.62 -9.90
N THR A 26 -14.46 18.74 -8.85
CA THR A 26 -15.27 19.93 -8.53
C THR A 26 -14.64 20.80 -7.44
N LEU A 27 -13.64 20.28 -6.72
CA LEU A 27 -12.91 21.01 -5.69
C LEU A 27 -11.72 21.75 -6.31
N ILE A 28 -11.93 23.04 -6.51
CA ILE A 28 -11.01 24.00 -7.14
C ILE A 28 -10.81 25.18 -6.17
N SER A 29 -9.56 25.52 -5.85
CA SER A 29 -9.22 26.67 -4.99
C SER A 29 -9.43 28.01 -5.71
N PRO A 30 -9.44 29.14 -4.98
CA PRO A 30 -9.63 30.47 -5.57
C PRO A 30 -8.62 30.84 -6.68
N ASP A 31 -7.42 30.26 -6.63
CA ASP A 31 -6.37 30.42 -7.64
C ASP A 31 -6.50 29.46 -8.84
N GLY A 32 -7.55 28.63 -8.87
CA GLY A 32 -7.81 27.68 -9.95
C GLY A 32 -7.19 26.29 -9.74
N THR A 33 -6.51 26.04 -8.61
CA THR A 33 -5.83 24.75 -8.37
C THR A 33 -6.80 23.65 -7.93
N LEU A 34 -6.70 22.48 -8.55
CA LEU A 34 -7.50 21.30 -8.18
C LEU A 34 -6.94 20.65 -6.90
N PHE A 35 -7.82 20.27 -5.97
CA PHE A 35 -7.43 19.64 -4.70
C PHE A 35 -8.34 18.47 -4.25
N HIS A 36 -9.18 17.99 -5.16
CA HIS A 36 -10.17 16.93 -4.92
C HIS A 36 -9.59 15.62 -4.37
N GLY A 37 -8.41 15.21 -4.85
CA GLY A 37 -7.72 13.99 -4.42
C GLY A 37 -7.20 14.13 -2.99
N ALA A 38 -6.50 15.21 -2.69
CA ALA A 38 -6.00 15.47 -1.33
C ALA A 38 -7.15 15.64 -0.32
N TYR A 39 -8.23 16.34 -0.70
CA TYR A 39 -9.43 16.47 0.13
C TYR A 39 -10.06 15.10 0.42
N GLY A 40 -10.25 14.29 -0.62
CA GLY A 40 -10.79 12.94 -0.50
C GLY A 40 -9.93 12.06 0.40
N ALA A 41 -8.61 12.06 0.19
CA ALA A 41 -7.68 11.27 0.99
C ALA A 41 -7.76 11.62 2.49
N ILE A 42 -7.78 12.91 2.84
CA ILE A 42 -7.95 13.34 4.24
C ILE A 42 -9.30 12.91 4.80
N ALA A 43 -10.38 13.06 4.04
CA ALA A 43 -11.70 12.61 4.47
C ALA A 43 -11.73 11.08 4.71
N GLY A 44 -11.08 10.30 3.84
CA GLY A 44 -10.89 8.86 3.98
C GLY A 44 -10.09 8.49 5.24
N ILE A 45 -8.95 9.13 5.46
CA ILE A 45 -8.12 8.95 6.66
C ILE A 45 -8.93 9.22 7.93
N LEU A 46 -9.66 10.34 7.99
CA LEU A 46 -10.52 10.67 9.14
C LEU A 46 -11.64 9.63 9.33
N SER A 47 -12.20 9.10 8.24
CA SER A 47 -13.17 8.01 8.29
C SER A 47 -12.56 6.72 8.87
N HIS A 48 -11.34 6.35 8.45
CA HIS A 48 -10.63 5.19 8.99
C HIS A 48 -10.26 5.37 10.46
N ILE A 49 -9.82 6.57 10.86
CA ILE A 49 -9.57 6.89 12.28
C ILE A 49 -10.86 6.72 13.10
N LYS A 50 -11.99 7.21 12.59
CA LYS A 50 -13.29 7.05 13.26
C LYS A 50 -13.71 5.58 13.33
N GLN A 51 -13.47 4.80 12.27
CA GLN A 51 -13.87 3.40 12.16
C GLN A 51 -13.03 2.48 13.06
N PHE A 52 -11.71 2.61 13.00
CA PHE A 52 -10.76 1.71 13.67
C PHE A 52 -10.34 2.19 15.06
N GLN A 53 -10.57 3.47 15.37
CA GLN A 53 -10.20 4.13 16.62
C GLN A 53 -8.74 3.84 17.05
N PRO A 54 -7.75 4.05 16.17
CA PRO A 54 -6.36 3.74 16.46
C PRO A 54 -5.77 4.67 17.51
N ARG A 55 -4.75 4.17 18.23
CA ARG A 55 -3.92 5.00 19.12
C ARG A 55 -2.85 5.73 18.34
N ASN A 56 -2.39 5.14 17.24
CA ASN A 56 -1.32 5.65 16.40
C ASN A 56 -1.73 5.60 14.92
N VAL A 57 -1.40 6.65 14.17
CA VAL A 57 -1.58 6.73 12.72
C VAL A 57 -0.25 7.15 12.10
N ILE A 58 0.19 6.37 11.11
CA ILE A 58 1.44 6.63 10.39
C ILE A 58 1.14 6.59 8.89
N VAL A 59 1.47 7.66 8.19
CA VAL A 59 1.35 7.74 6.74
C VAL A 59 2.75 7.66 6.12
N CYS A 60 2.99 6.63 5.31
CA CYS A 60 4.25 6.40 4.63
C CYS A 60 4.16 6.93 3.19
N PHE A 61 5.21 7.60 2.74
CA PHE A 61 5.30 8.15 1.39
C PHE A 61 6.56 7.65 0.68
N ASP A 62 6.44 7.36 -0.61
CA ASP A 62 7.57 7.11 -1.50
C ASP A 62 8.39 8.38 -1.72
N THR A 63 9.64 8.19 -2.14
CA THR A 63 10.51 9.28 -2.56
C THR A 63 10.92 9.10 -4.03
N PRO A 64 11.35 10.16 -4.73
CA PRO A 64 11.81 10.05 -6.11
C PRO A 64 13.20 9.41 -6.25
N TYR A 65 13.85 9.05 -5.14
CA TYR A 65 15.19 8.47 -5.15
C TYR A 65 15.15 7.01 -5.63
N ARG A 66 16.19 6.59 -6.35
CA ARG A 66 16.33 5.18 -6.78
C ARG A 66 16.39 4.26 -5.56
N THR A 67 15.65 3.15 -5.63
CA THR A 67 15.59 2.14 -4.58
C THR A 67 16.51 0.97 -4.94
N GLN A 68 16.77 0.07 -3.98
CA GLN A 68 17.53 -1.15 -4.24
C GLN A 68 16.90 -1.99 -5.37
N ARG A 69 15.56 -2.02 -5.45
CA ARG A 69 14.82 -2.72 -6.51
C ARG A 69 15.14 -2.16 -7.89
N SER A 70 15.20 -0.84 -8.04
CA SER A 70 15.58 -0.19 -9.30
C SER A 70 17.05 -0.45 -9.69
N LEU A 71 17.92 -0.77 -8.73
CA LEU A 71 19.31 -1.16 -9.01
C LEU A 71 19.41 -2.63 -9.44
N LEU A 72 18.56 -3.50 -8.88
CA LEU A 72 18.50 -4.93 -9.24
C LEU A 72 17.80 -5.17 -10.58
N LEU A 73 16.76 -4.39 -10.90
CA LEU A 73 16.01 -4.48 -12.15
C LEU A 73 15.70 -3.08 -12.67
N GLU A 74 16.43 -2.64 -13.69
CA GLU A 74 16.28 -1.30 -14.27
C GLU A 74 14.87 -1.05 -14.84
N THR A 75 14.20 -2.10 -15.32
CA THR A 75 12.84 -1.99 -15.86
C THR A 75 11.75 -1.98 -14.79
N TYR A 76 12.08 -2.10 -13.50
CA TYR A 76 11.13 -2.11 -12.40
C TYR A 76 10.27 -0.84 -12.41
N LYS A 77 8.94 -0.99 -12.33
CA LYS A 77 7.93 0.10 -12.41
C LYS A 77 8.00 0.97 -13.69
N ALA A 78 8.79 0.60 -14.70
CA ALA A 78 9.00 1.41 -15.91
C ALA A 78 7.75 1.54 -16.80
N ASN A 79 6.74 0.69 -16.61
CA ASN A 79 5.46 0.76 -17.31
C ASN A 79 4.41 1.63 -16.59
N ARG A 80 4.72 2.17 -15.41
CA ARG A 80 3.82 3.09 -14.71
C ARG A 80 3.74 4.42 -15.48
N PRO A 81 2.59 5.11 -15.49
CA PRO A 81 2.47 6.41 -16.13
C PRO A 81 3.52 7.39 -15.60
N GLN A 82 4.26 8.03 -16.50
CA GLN A 82 5.12 9.15 -16.16
C GLN A 82 4.32 10.43 -16.30
N PHE A 83 4.18 11.16 -15.20
CA PHE A 83 3.46 12.41 -15.18
C PHE A 83 4.42 13.59 -15.29
N ALA A 84 4.07 14.58 -16.11
CA ALA A 84 4.78 15.84 -16.05
C ALA A 84 4.47 16.55 -14.71
N PRO A 85 5.41 17.34 -14.15
CA PRO A 85 5.22 17.99 -12.85
C PRO A 85 3.94 18.85 -12.77
N ASP A 86 3.57 19.50 -13.88
CA ASP A 86 2.43 20.43 -13.94
C ASP A 86 1.20 19.83 -14.65
N ASP A 87 1.17 18.51 -14.89
CA ASP A 87 0.06 17.85 -15.56
C ASP A 87 -1.18 17.81 -14.65
N PRO A 88 -2.35 18.35 -15.08
CA PRO A 88 -3.59 18.28 -14.30
C PRO A 88 -4.08 16.86 -14.00
N GLU A 89 -3.63 15.84 -14.75
CA GLU A 89 -3.90 14.42 -14.51
C GLU A 89 -2.88 13.75 -13.57
N ASN A 90 -1.85 14.49 -13.13
CA ASN A 90 -0.88 14.03 -12.16
C ASN A 90 -1.45 14.11 -10.74
N PRO A 91 -1.75 12.98 -10.08
CA PRO A 91 -2.26 12.98 -8.72
C PRO A 91 -1.28 13.59 -7.71
N PHE A 92 0.01 13.47 -8.00
CA PHE A 92 1.08 13.87 -7.07
C PHE A 92 1.30 15.39 -7.04
N THR A 93 0.66 16.16 -7.94
CA THR A 93 0.55 17.62 -7.81
C THR A 93 -0.15 18.03 -6.51
N GLN A 94 -1.01 17.17 -5.96
CA GLN A 94 -1.76 17.42 -4.73
C GLN A 94 -1.08 16.81 -3.48
N LEU A 95 0.04 16.11 -3.64
CA LEU A 95 0.78 15.51 -2.53
C LEU A 95 1.22 16.55 -1.47
N PRO A 96 1.73 17.75 -1.84
CA PRO A 96 2.06 18.77 -0.85
C PRO A 96 0.86 19.25 -0.04
N PHE A 97 -0.35 19.21 -0.60
CA PHE A 97 -1.58 19.60 0.10
C PHE A 97 -1.98 18.53 1.11
N LEU A 98 -1.86 17.25 0.73
CA LEU A 98 -2.08 16.12 1.62
C LEU A 98 -1.10 16.16 2.82
N GLN A 99 0.19 16.35 2.56
CA GLN A 99 1.20 16.42 3.63
C GLN A 99 0.95 17.59 4.60
N LYS A 100 0.63 18.79 4.09
CA LYS A 100 0.25 19.94 4.93
C LYS A 100 -1.01 19.68 5.75
N ALA A 101 -2.01 19.03 5.17
CA ALA A 101 -3.23 18.68 5.86
C ALA A 101 -3.01 17.66 7.00
N LEU A 102 -2.16 16.65 6.77
CA LEU A 102 -1.73 15.68 7.78
C LEU A 102 -0.97 16.36 8.94
N GLN A 103 -0.12 17.33 8.62
CA GLN A 103 0.59 18.13 9.63
C GLN A 103 -0.38 18.90 10.53
N LEU A 104 -1.42 19.53 9.96
CA LEU A 104 -2.45 20.24 10.73
C LEU A 104 -3.27 19.31 11.64
N LEU A 105 -3.38 18.03 11.27
CA LEU A 105 -4.00 16.99 12.09
C LEU A 105 -3.06 16.42 13.17
N ASN A 106 -1.79 16.82 13.19
CA ASN A 106 -0.74 16.22 14.01
C ASN A 106 -0.61 14.70 13.77
N ILE A 107 -0.77 14.27 12.51
CA ILE A 107 -0.54 12.89 12.08
C ILE A 107 0.91 12.75 11.63
N TYR A 108 1.57 11.69 12.09
CA TYR A 108 2.94 11.41 11.70
C TYR A 108 3.03 10.94 10.25
N THR A 109 3.96 11.54 9.52
CA THR A 109 4.27 11.20 8.14
C THR A 109 5.76 10.89 8.02
N ILE A 110 6.10 9.89 7.21
CA ILE A 110 7.49 9.50 6.98
C ILE A 110 7.73 9.21 5.49
N GLU A 111 8.88 9.67 5.01
CA GLU A 111 9.47 9.33 3.73
C GLU A 111 10.98 9.18 3.95
N MET A 112 11.61 8.24 3.25
CA MET A 112 13.03 7.97 3.43
C MET A 112 13.72 7.78 2.07
N PRO A 113 14.75 8.57 1.74
CA PRO A 113 15.47 8.43 0.47
C PRO A 113 15.97 7.00 0.23
N GLY A 114 15.61 6.45 -0.93
CA GLY A 114 16.03 5.11 -1.36
C GLY A 114 15.25 3.95 -0.75
N VAL A 115 14.22 4.24 0.04
CA VAL A 115 13.32 3.27 0.68
C VAL A 115 11.89 3.52 0.19
N GLU A 116 11.16 2.44 -0.12
CA GLU A 116 9.77 2.53 -0.59
C GLU A 116 8.79 2.62 0.59
N ALA A 117 7.62 3.19 0.36
CA ALA A 117 6.57 3.28 1.39
C ALA A 117 6.22 1.89 1.95
N ASP A 118 6.24 0.86 1.11
CA ASP A 118 5.96 -0.53 1.50
C ASP A 118 6.97 -1.06 2.53
N ASP A 119 8.25 -0.71 2.39
CA ASP A 119 9.32 -1.11 3.32
C ASP A 119 9.16 -0.39 4.68
N LEU A 120 8.76 0.88 4.66
CA LEU A 120 8.42 1.62 5.88
C LEU A 120 7.19 1.01 6.58
N ILE A 121 6.14 0.67 5.82
CA ILE A 121 4.95 0.00 6.34
C ILE A 121 5.32 -1.36 6.95
N GLY A 122 6.11 -2.18 6.23
CA GLY A 122 6.58 -3.48 6.72
C GLY A 122 7.38 -3.36 8.02
N SER A 123 8.27 -2.37 8.10
CA SER A 123 9.10 -2.13 9.28
C SER A 123 8.29 -1.66 10.49
N TYR A 124 7.32 -0.74 10.30
CA TYR A 124 6.40 -0.34 11.37
C TYR A 124 5.44 -1.46 11.79
N ALA A 125 4.95 -2.27 10.85
CA ALA A 125 4.10 -3.43 11.15
C ALA A 125 4.85 -4.46 11.99
N GLN A 126 6.10 -4.77 11.62
CA GLN A 126 6.97 -5.64 12.41
C GLN A 126 7.22 -5.06 13.81
N LEU A 127 7.49 -3.76 13.92
CA LEU A 127 7.72 -3.10 15.19
C LEU A 127 6.49 -3.14 16.11
N ALA A 128 5.31 -2.88 15.57
CA ALA A 128 4.04 -2.98 16.28
C ALA A 128 3.76 -4.42 16.74
N ARG A 129 4.08 -5.41 15.91
CA ARG A 129 3.97 -6.84 16.27
C ARG A 129 4.84 -7.21 17.47
N THR A 130 6.09 -6.73 17.54
CA THR A 130 6.96 -6.97 18.72
C THR A 130 6.37 -6.43 20.02
N ARG A 131 5.38 -5.53 19.93
CA ARG A 131 4.63 -4.93 21.05
C ARG A 131 3.22 -5.49 21.21
N ASN A 132 2.87 -6.57 20.50
CA ASN A 132 1.54 -7.17 20.49
C ASN A 132 0.40 -6.18 20.14
N GLN A 133 0.69 -5.19 19.30
CA GLN A 133 -0.31 -4.26 18.79
C GLN A 133 -1.01 -4.84 17.57
N ARG A 134 -2.33 -4.61 17.47
CA ARG A 134 -3.09 -4.90 16.25
C ARG A 134 -2.85 -3.80 15.23
N VAL A 135 -2.44 -4.19 14.04
CA VAL A 135 -2.13 -3.28 12.94
C VAL A 135 -3.21 -3.40 11.87
N MET A 136 -3.70 -2.26 11.40
CA MET A 136 -4.48 -2.17 10.18
C MET A 136 -3.70 -1.39 9.14
N ILE A 137 -3.46 -2.01 7.98
CA ILE A 137 -2.81 -1.37 6.83
C ILE A 137 -3.92 -0.89 5.88
N ILE A 138 -3.83 0.37 5.45
CA ILE A 138 -4.71 0.98 4.44
C ILE A 138 -3.93 1.13 3.14
N SER A 139 -4.11 0.17 2.23
CA SER A 139 -3.56 0.20 0.87
C SER A 139 -4.29 -0.83 0.00
N THR A 140 -4.38 -0.58 -1.31
CA THR A 140 -4.82 -1.60 -2.26
C THR A 140 -3.67 -2.34 -2.93
N ASP A 141 -2.43 -2.01 -2.58
CA ASP A 141 -1.28 -2.76 -3.06
C ASP A 141 -1.36 -4.20 -2.54
N ARG A 142 -1.21 -5.14 -3.47
CA ARG A 142 -1.29 -6.57 -3.15
C ARG A 142 0.03 -7.09 -2.61
N ASP A 143 1.14 -6.38 -2.81
CA ASP A 143 2.44 -6.84 -2.33
C ASP A 143 2.51 -6.83 -0.80
N LEU A 144 1.76 -5.92 -0.18
CA LEU A 144 1.58 -5.85 1.27
C LEU A 144 0.91 -7.11 1.85
N MET A 145 0.26 -7.97 1.05
CA MET A 145 -0.34 -9.22 1.53
C MET A 145 0.68 -10.14 2.21
N GLN A 146 1.98 -10.00 1.88
CA GLN A 146 3.06 -10.73 2.56
C GLN A 146 3.23 -10.34 4.04
N LEU A 147 2.72 -9.17 4.45
CA LEU A 147 2.78 -8.66 5.83
C LEU A 147 1.61 -9.15 6.70
N VAL A 148 0.60 -9.79 6.11
CA VAL A 148 -0.61 -10.22 6.82
C VAL A 148 -0.29 -11.35 7.80
N ASP A 149 -0.70 -11.18 9.06
CA ASP A 149 -0.55 -12.17 10.12
C ASP A 149 -1.71 -12.05 11.13
N PRO A 150 -1.78 -12.87 12.21
CA PRO A 150 -2.89 -12.80 13.17
C PRO A 150 -3.09 -11.43 13.86
N THR A 151 -2.09 -10.55 13.82
CA THR A 151 -2.12 -9.20 14.41
C THR A 151 -2.10 -8.08 13.38
N THR A 152 -1.71 -8.36 12.14
CA THR A 152 -1.58 -7.39 11.05
C THR A 152 -2.54 -7.74 9.92
N HIS A 153 -3.51 -6.87 9.67
CA HIS A 153 -4.48 -7.05 8.59
C HIS A 153 -4.42 -5.89 7.60
N ILE A 154 -4.89 -6.13 6.37
CA ILE A 154 -5.05 -5.07 5.36
C ILE A 154 -6.54 -4.81 5.15
N TYR A 155 -6.93 -3.55 5.21
CA TYR A 155 -8.28 -3.11 4.88
C TYR A 155 -8.33 -2.56 3.46
N VAL A 156 -9.27 -3.10 2.69
CA VAL A 156 -9.60 -2.59 1.35
C VAL A 156 -11.10 -2.43 1.27
N ARG A 157 -11.57 -1.22 1.01
CA ARG A 157 -12.93 -1.02 0.55
C ARG A 157 -12.98 -1.17 -0.97
N ARG A 158 -14.11 -1.64 -1.48
CA ARG A 158 -14.48 -1.67 -2.91
C ARG A 158 -15.94 -1.31 -3.03
N GLY A 159 -16.22 -0.02 -3.20
CA GLY A 159 -17.58 0.49 -3.21
C GLY A 159 -18.25 0.28 -1.85
N LYS A 160 -19.29 -0.57 -1.80
CA LYS A 160 -19.97 -0.91 -0.54
C LYS A 160 -19.37 -2.09 0.21
N LYS A 161 -18.44 -2.84 -0.42
CA LYS A 161 -17.85 -4.02 0.20
C LYS A 161 -16.60 -3.63 0.97
N GLU A 162 -16.54 -4.02 2.23
CA GLU A 162 -15.34 -3.93 3.06
C GLU A 162 -14.66 -5.31 3.08
N LEU A 163 -13.36 -5.33 2.80
CA LEU A 163 -12.53 -6.54 2.84
C LEU A 163 -11.44 -6.35 3.89
N PHE A 164 -11.33 -7.33 4.78
CA PHE A 164 -10.29 -7.43 5.79
C PHE A 164 -9.42 -8.64 5.44
N TYR A 165 -8.27 -8.40 4.83
CA TYR A 165 -7.33 -9.46 4.51
C TYR A 165 -6.66 -9.95 5.80
N THR A 166 -7.23 -11.03 6.34
CA THR A 166 -6.63 -11.90 7.34
C THR A 166 -5.84 -13.02 6.65
N PRO A 167 -5.01 -13.80 7.39
CA PRO A 167 -4.31 -14.94 6.80
C PRO A 167 -5.25 -15.89 6.04
N GLU A 168 -6.46 -16.10 6.55
CA GLU A 168 -7.48 -16.95 5.94
C GLU A 168 -8.02 -16.34 4.64
N LEU A 169 -8.35 -15.04 4.63
CA LEU A 169 -8.86 -14.41 3.42
C LEU A 169 -7.79 -14.30 2.34
N VAL A 170 -6.51 -14.13 2.70
CA VAL A 170 -5.38 -14.21 1.76
C VAL A 170 -5.31 -15.61 1.16
N ALA A 171 -5.35 -16.66 1.98
CA ALA A 171 -5.34 -18.04 1.50
C ALA A 171 -6.53 -18.37 0.59
N GLU A 172 -7.75 -17.92 0.94
CA GLU A 172 -8.95 -18.09 0.11
C GLU A 172 -8.82 -17.35 -1.23
N THR A 173 -8.34 -16.11 -1.20
CA THR A 173 -8.29 -15.24 -2.38
C THR A 173 -7.22 -15.66 -3.37
N PHE A 174 -6.04 -16.05 -2.88
CA PHE A 174 -4.85 -16.27 -3.72
C PHE A 174 -4.43 -17.75 -3.80
N GLY A 175 -4.99 -18.62 -2.95
CA GLY A 175 -4.60 -20.03 -2.87
C GLY A 175 -3.25 -20.25 -2.17
N VAL A 176 -2.67 -19.22 -1.56
CA VAL A 176 -1.38 -19.25 -0.86
C VAL A 176 -1.49 -18.48 0.45
N THR A 177 -0.73 -18.89 1.46
CA THR A 177 -0.65 -18.16 2.74
C THR A 177 0.16 -16.85 2.59
N PRO A 178 0.04 -15.89 3.51
CA PRO A 178 0.90 -14.69 3.51
C PRO A 178 2.40 -14.99 3.42
N ALA A 179 2.87 -16.02 4.16
CA ALA A 179 4.27 -16.45 4.14
C ALA A 179 4.73 -16.99 2.77
N GLN A 180 3.80 -17.46 1.94
CA GLN A 180 4.07 -17.96 0.59
C GLN A 180 3.85 -16.89 -0.48
N PHE A 181 3.38 -15.70 -0.12
CA PHE A 181 2.97 -14.68 -1.07
C PHE A 181 4.14 -14.15 -1.90
N ILE A 182 5.32 -14.02 -1.28
CA ILE A 182 6.58 -13.64 -1.93
C ILE A 182 6.93 -14.67 -3.02
N ASP A 183 6.97 -15.94 -2.66
CA ASP A 183 7.28 -17.05 -3.57
C ASP A 183 6.26 -17.15 -4.71
N PHE A 184 4.99 -16.88 -4.40
CA PHE A 184 3.91 -16.82 -5.38
C PHE A 184 4.13 -15.70 -6.40
N LYS A 185 4.43 -14.48 -5.94
CA LYS A 185 4.75 -13.33 -6.79
C LYS A 185 6.01 -13.56 -7.61
N ALA A 186 7.02 -14.23 -7.05
CA ALA A 186 8.25 -14.55 -7.75
C ALA A 186 8.01 -15.47 -8.98
N LEU A 187 7.08 -16.43 -8.85
CA LEU A 187 6.67 -17.31 -9.95
C LEU A 187 5.77 -16.63 -10.98
N VAL A 188 4.76 -15.89 -10.51
CA VAL A 188 3.70 -15.33 -11.36
C VAL A 188 4.12 -14.02 -12.01
N GLY A 189 5.05 -13.30 -11.39
CA GLY A 189 5.41 -11.93 -11.73
C GLY A 189 4.39 -10.91 -11.22
N ASP A 190 4.62 -9.67 -11.63
CA ASP A 190 3.73 -8.55 -11.38
C ASP A 190 3.72 -7.56 -12.54
N THR A 191 2.61 -7.52 -13.26
CA THR A 191 2.44 -6.58 -14.36
C THR A 191 2.40 -5.12 -13.88
N SER A 192 1.87 -4.78 -12.69
CA SER A 192 1.85 -3.37 -12.23
C SER A 192 3.25 -2.80 -11.97
N ASP A 193 4.20 -3.69 -11.68
CA ASP A 193 5.58 -3.36 -11.36
C ASP A 193 6.57 -3.75 -12.46
N ASN A 194 6.04 -4.15 -13.62
CA ASN A 194 6.81 -4.62 -14.77
C ASN A 194 7.72 -5.83 -14.47
N ILE A 195 7.33 -6.67 -13.52
CA ILE A 195 8.03 -7.90 -13.15
C ILE A 195 7.46 -9.05 -13.96
N ARG A 196 8.31 -9.72 -14.74
CA ARG A 196 7.87 -10.86 -15.57
C ARG A 196 7.90 -12.15 -14.76
N GLY A 197 6.80 -12.90 -14.78
CA GLY A 197 6.73 -14.24 -14.22
C GLY A 197 7.29 -15.32 -15.15
N VAL A 198 7.30 -16.56 -14.66
CA VAL A 198 7.73 -17.73 -15.44
C VAL A 198 6.69 -18.03 -16.55
N PRO A 199 7.07 -18.03 -17.84
CA PRO A 199 6.16 -18.27 -18.94
C PRO A 199 5.31 -19.55 -18.81
N GLY A 200 4.00 -19.38 -18.71
CA GLY A 200 3.04 -20.47 -18.56
C GLY A 200 2.92 -21.04 -17.14
N ILE A 201 3.45 -20.34 -16.13
CA ILE A 201 3.11 -20.56 -14.72
C ILE A 201 2.22 -19.39 -14.27
N GLY A 202 0.90 -19.58 -14.37
CA GLY A 202 -0.06 -18.61 -13.86
C GLY A 202 -0.40 -18.82 -12.37
N PRO A 203 -1.26 -17.94 -11.80
CA PRO A 203 -1.65 -17.98 -10.38
C PRO A 203 -2.04 -19.37 -9.86
N LYS A 204 -2.91 -20.08 -10.58
CA LYS A 204 -3.38 -21.41 -10.15
C LYS A 204 -2.25 -22.45 -10.07
N THR A 205 -1.34 -22.43 -11.04
CA THR A 205 -0.21 -23.35 -11.08
C THR A 205 0.79 -23.02 -9.98
N ALA A 206 1.13 -21.73 -9.80
CA ALA A 206 2.02 -21.29 -8.74
C ALA A 206 1.47 -21.66 -7.35
N ALA A 207 0.19 -21.37 -7.09
CA ALA A 207 -0.47 -21.72 -5.83
C ALA A 207 -0.44 -23.24 -5.58
N SER A 208 -0.76 -24.06 -6.59
CA SER A 208 -0.71 -25.53 -6.46
C SER A 208 0.70 -26.06 -6.16
N LEU A 209 1.74 -25.49 -6.79
CA LEU A 209 3.13 -25.83 -6.48
C LEU A 209 3.47 -25.47 -5.04
N LEU A 210 3.13 -24.26 -4.58
CA LEU A 210 3.45 -23.81 -3.23
C LEU A 210 2.65 -24.54 -2.15
N GLN A 211 1.40 -24.92 -2.42
CA GLN A 211 0.66 -25.82 -1.54
C GLN A 211 1.33 -27.18 -1.37
N THR A 212 2.00 -27.68 -2.42
CA THR A 212 2.67 -28.98 -2.41
C THR A 212 4.04 -28.92 -1.76
N PHE A 213 4.84 -27.91 -2.11
CA PHE A 213 6.25 -27.84 -1.72
C PHE A 213 6.52 -26.84 -0.58
N GLY A 214 5.55 -26.01 -0.21
CA GLY A 214 5.72 -24.99 0.83
C GLY A 214 6.42 -23.75 0.31
N THR A 215 7.70 -23.88 -0.08
CA THR A 215 8.56 -22.76 -0.50
C THR A 215 9.20 -22.98 -1.88
N LEU A 216 9.72 -21.91 -2.47
CA LEU A 216 10.52 -21.98 -3.69
C LEU A 216 11.75 -22.88 -3.53
N GLU A 217 12.49 -22.78 -2.42
CA GLU A 217 13.69 -23.60 -2.19
C GLU A 217 13.34 -25.10 -2.20
N THR A 218 12.25 -25.46 -1.53
CA THR A 218 11.78 -26.85 -1.49
C THR A 218 11.26 -27.31 -2.85
N LEU A 219 10.60 -26.43 -3.61
CA LEU A 219 10.16 -26.71 -4.98
C LEU A 219 11.36 -27.02 -5.89
N TYR A 220 12.39 -26.16 -5.87
CA TYR A 220 13.59 -26.31 -6.70
C TYR A 220 14.41 -27.54 -6.32
N ALA A 221 14.51 -27.86 -5.02
CA ALA A 221 15.14 -29.10 -4.55
C ALA A 221 14.41 -30.37 -5.01
N ASN A 222 13.12 -30.28 -5.37
CA ASN A 222 12.26 -31.42 -5.69
C ASN A 222 11.66 -31.38 -7.10
N LEU A 223 12.31 -30.72 -8.07
CA LEU A 223 11.80 -30.61 -9.43
C LEU A 223 11.57 -31.95 -10.14
N ALA A 224 12.19 -33.03 -9.69
CA ALA A 224 11.92 -34.39 -10.20
C ALA A 224 10.48 -34.87 -9.94
N GLN A 225 9.81 -34.32 -8.92
CA GLN A 225 8.41 -34.64 -8.58
C GLN A 225 7.41 -33.76 -9.34
N VAL A 226 7.89 -32.72 -10.03
CA VAL A 226 7.07 -31.80 -10.83
C VAL A 226 6.90 -32.36 -12.24
N LYS A 227 5.72 -32.13 -12.86
CA LYS A 227 5.46 -32.56 -14.25
C LYS A 227 6.61 -32.13 -15.17
N PRO A 228 7.17 -33.02 -16.03
CA PRO A 228 8.42 -32.76 -16.74
C PRO A 228 8.49 -31.44 -17.52
N ARG A 229 7.41 -31.07 -18.22
CA ARG A 229 7.32 -29.80 -18.96
C ARG A 229 7.37 -28.57 -18.04
N LEU A 230 6.77 -28.64 -16.87
CA LEU A 230 6.74 -27.55 -15.90
C LEU A 230 8.08 -27.45 -15.17
N ALA A 231 8.68 -28.58 -14.81
CA ALA A 231 10.02 -28.65 -14.25
C ALA A 231 11.07 -28.05 -15.20
N ALA A 232 10.97 -28.33 -16.51
CA ALA A 232 11.87 -27.74 -17.52
C ALA A 232 11.80 -26.21 -17.53
N LYS A 233 10.59 -25.63 -17.51
CA LYS A 233 10.39 -24.18 -17.43
C LYS A 233 10.95 -23.56 -16.15
N LEU A 234 10.73 -24.22 -15.01
CA LEU A 234 11.26 -23.75 -13.73
C LEU A 234 12.79 -23.70 -13.73
N ARG A 235 13.46 -24.71 -14.30
CA ARG A 235 14.93 -24.71 -14.46
C ARG A 235 15.41 -23.63 -15.41
N GLU A 236 14.75 -23.47 -16.56
CA GLU A 236 15.10 -22.46 -17.56
C GLU A 236 15.00 -21.03 -17.01
N HIS A 237 14.08 -20.79 -16.07
CA HIS A 237 13.80 -19.47 -15.50
C HIS A 237 14.19 -19.34 -14.02
N GLU A 238 15.11 -20.17 -13.53
CA GLU A 238 15.51 -20.17 -12.11
C GLU A 238 16.09 -18.82 -11.66
N GLU A 239 17.04 -18.26 -12.42
CA GLU A 239 17.64 -16.96 -12.11
C GLU A 239 16.61 -15.83 -12.08
N LEU A 240 15.63 -15.87 -12.99
CA LEU A 240 14.52 -14.92 -13.01
C LEU A 240 13.67 -15.03 -11.73
N VAL A 241 13.34 -16.25 -11.29
CA VAL A 241 12.54 -16.47 -10.09
C VAL A 241 13.29 -16.01 -8.84
N ILE A 242 14.60 -16.27 -8.76
CA ILE A 242 15.46 -15.80 -7.65
C ILE A 242 15.50 -14.27 -7.62
N LEU A 243 15.72 -13.62 -8.77
CA LEU A 243 15.70 -12.16 -8.87
C LEU A 243 14.34 -11.59 -8.50
N ASN A 244 13.25 -12.16 -9.02
CA ASN A 244 11.90 -11.71 -8.68
C ASN A 244 11.64 -11.83 -7.18
N LYS A 245 12.06 -12.92 -6.53
CA LYS A 245 11.92 -13.10 -5.08
C LYS A 245 12.59 -11.96 -4.32
N GLN A 246 13.78 -11.53 -4.72
CA GLN A 246 14.47 -10.39 -4.12
C GLN A 246 13.70 -9.08 -4.32
N ILE A 247 13.18 -8.83 -5.52
CA ILE A 247 12.48 -7.58 -5.85
C ILE A 247 11.15 -7.47 -5.11
N VAL A 248 10.35 -8.55 -5.05
CA VAL A 248 8.99 -8.51 -4.47
C VAL A 248 8.99 -8.63 -2.94
N THR A 249 10.12 -8.95 -2.32
CA THR A 249 10.23 -9.02 -0.86
C THR A 249 10.26 -7.61 -0.28
N ILE A 250 9.37 -7.32 0.66
CA ILE A 250 9.36 -6.06 1.41
C ILE A 250 10.43 -6.12 2.51
N ASP A 251 11.26 -5.09 2.60
CA ASP A 251 12.25 -4.97 3.67
C ASP A 251 11.57 -4.45 4.95
N CYS A 252 11.44 -5.34 5.93
CA CYS A 252 10.86 -5.02 7.23
C CYS A 252 11.92 -4.64 8.29
N GLN A 253 13.18 -4.43 7.87
CA GLN A 253 14.31 -4.11 8.76
C GLN A 253 14.80 -2.66 8.60
N VAL A 254 14.03 -1.80 7.93
CA VAL A 254 14.35 -0.37 7.84
C VAL A 254 14.33 0.24 9.25
N ALA A 255 15.37 0.99 9.58
CA ALA A 255 15.47 1.68 10.87
C ALA A 255 14.41 2.77 10.97
N VAL A 256 13.37 2.52 11.76
CA VAL A 256 12.23 3.43 11.99
C VAL A 256 12.13 3.88 13.44
N GLU A 257 11.58 5.08 13.67
CA GLU A 257 11.44 5.66 15.01
C GLU A 257 10.34 4.98 15.83
N SER A 258 10.70 4.36 16.96
CA SER A 258 9.74 3.58 17.75
C SER A 258 8.73 4.40 18.55
N SER A 259 9.01 5.68 18.79
CA SER A 259 8.15 6.59 19.56
C SER A 259 6.73 6.69 19.00
N TRP A 260 6.58 6.59 17.68
CA TRP A 260 5.29 6.68 16.98
C TRP A 260 4.40 5.45 17.12
N ILE A 261 4.93 4.36 17.66
CA ILE A 261 4.19 3.14 18.00
C ILE A 261 4.00 3.04 19.52
N GLU A 262 4.95 3.55 20.30
CA GLU A 262 4.97 3.42 21.76
C GLU A 262 4.00 4.36 22.48
N GLN A 263 3.79 5.56 21.94
CA GLN A 263 3.01 6.61 22.59
C GLN A 263 1.77 6.96 21.77
N PRO A 264 0.57 7.00 22.39
CA PRO A 264 -0.63 7.45 21.70
C PRO A 264 -0.44 8.84 21.11
N GLN A 265 -0.81 8.98 19.85
CA GLN A 265 -0.83 10.27 19.19
C GLN A 265 -2.04 11.09 19.63
N THR A 266 -1.85 12.40 19.77
CA THR A 266 -2.96 13.34 19.91
C THR A 266 -3.29 13.90 18.53
N ILE A 267 -4.34 13.35 17.91
CA ILE A 267 -4.83 13.82 16.60
C ILE A 267 -5.72 15.03 16.82
N VAL A 268 -5.46 16.11 16.09
CA VAL A 268 -6.27 17.33 16.16
C VAL A 268 -7.64 17.04 15.53
N PRO A 269 -8.77 17.30 16.22
CA PRO A 269 -10.10 16.91 15.75
C PRO A 269 -10.66 17.92 14.72
N LEU A 270 -10.00 18.03 13.57
CA LEU A 270 -10.46 18.86 12.45
C LEU A 270 -11.16 18.02 11.38
N SER A 271 -12.19 18.58 10.75
CA SER A 271 -12.75 18.00 9.54
C SER A 271 -11.87 18.30 8.33
N ALA A 272 -11.98 17.50 7.25
CA ALA A 272 -11.32 17.79 5.99
C ALA A 272 -11.62 19.24 5.50
N ARG A 273 -12.88 19.67 5.63
CA ARG A 273 -13.29 21.03 5.28
C ARG A 273 -12.55 22.09 6.09
N ASP A 274 -12.46 21.94 7.40
CA ASP A 274 -11.80 22.93 8.25
C ASP A 274 -10.31 23.06 7.91
N ILE A 275 -9.66 21.93 7.63
CA ILE A 275 -8.25 21.89 7.23
C ILE A 275 -8.04 22.65 5.93
N PHE A 276 -8.80 22.31 4.88
CA PHE A 276 -8.64 22.96 3.59
C PHE A 276 -9.12 24.42 3.59
N ALA A 277 -10.04 24.80 4.49
CA ALA A 277 -10.37 26.21 4.75
C ALA A 277 -9.19 26.96 5.36
N GLN A 278 -8.52 26.39 6.37
CA GLN A 278 -7.32 26.99 6.98
C GLN A 278 -6.15 27.11 5.99
N LEU A 279 -6.04 26.15 5.05
CA LEU A 279 -5.07 26.19 3.96
C LEU A 279 -5.45 27.16 2.82
N GLY A 280 -6.62 27.82 2.89
CA GLY A 280 -7.04 28.83 1.91
C GLY A 280 -7.69 28.28 0.63
N PHE A 281 -8.07 27.00 0.60
CA PHE A 281 -8.63 26.34 -0.58
C PHE A 281 -10.12 26.62 -0.84
N PHE A 282 -10.82 27.29 0.09
CA PHE A 282 -12.21 27.71 -0.11
C PHE A 282 -12.31 29.24 -0.24
N SER A 283 -13.10 29.70 -1.21
CA SER A 283 -13.42 31.12 -1.33
C SER A 283 -14.43 31.53 -0.26
N ARG A 284 -14.31 32.78 0.26
CA ARG A 284 -15.25 33.34 1.26
C ARG A 284 -16.70 33.44 0.75
N MET A 285 -16.97 33.18 -0.53
CA MET A 285 -18.28 33.32 -1.17
C MET A 285 -18.72 32.08 -2.00
N GLY A 286 -18.03 30.95 -1.89
CA GLY A 286 -18.32 29.75 -2.67
C GLY A 286 -19.39 28.87 -2.02
N ARG A 287 -20.26 28.25 -2.84
CA ARG A 287 -21.20 27.23 -2.38
C ARG A 287 -20.47 26.15 -1.60
N ASP A 288 -21.01 25.87 -0.43
CA ASP A 288 -20.57 24.82 0.45
C ASP A 288 -20.55 23.47 -0.29
N PRO A 289 -19.43 22.74 -0.37
CA PRO A 289 -19.45 21.35 -0.78
C PRO A 289 -20.10 20.54 0.36
N GLY A 290 -21.43 20.67 0.49
CA GLY A 290 -22.21 19.83 1.39
C GLY A 290 -21.93 18.36 1.08
N ASP A 291 -21.80 17.56 2.14
CA ASP A 291 -21.65 16.10 2.16
C ASP A 291 -21.29 15.47 0.81
N ILE A 292 -20.11 15.78 0.25
CA ILE A 292 -19.61 15.04 -0.90
C ILE A 292 -19.45 13.60 -0.41
N PRO A 293 -20.17 12.63 -0.97
CA PRO A 293 -20.06 11.24 -0.52
C PRO A 293 -18.60 10.82 -0.70
N VAL A 294 -17.93 10.53 0.41
CA VAL A 294 -16.55 10.02 0.41
C VAL A 294 -16.63 8.57 -0.05
N SER A 295 -16.65 8.34 -1.37
CA SER A 295 -16.59 7.00 -1.94
C SER A 295 -15.64 6.89 -3.12
N ALA A 296 -14.34 6.93 -2.81
CA ALA A 296 -13.28 6.46 -3.70
C ALA A 296 -12.56 5.19 -3.17
N ASP A 297 -12.79 4.82 -1.90
CA ASP A 297 -12.36 3.53 -1.34
C ASP A 297 -13.25 2.39 -1.82
#